data_AF-A0A1N6EKA0-F1
#
_entry.id   AF-A0A1N6EKA0-F1
#
_cell.length_a   1.000
_cell.length_b   1.000
_cell.length_c   1.000
_cell.angle_alpha   90.00
_cell.angle_beta   90.00
_cell.angle_gamma   90.00
#
_symmetry.space_group_name_H-M   'P 1'
#
loop_
_entity.id
_entity.type
_entity.pdbx_description
1 polymer ?
#
loop_
_entity_poly.entity_id
_entity_poly.type
_entity_poly.pdbx_seq_one_letter_code
_entity_poly.pdbx_strand_id
1 'polypeptide(L)'
;MNNELKEYNFKYSKSLLGFESIFVLATFVLAGYLYFEKNSVRLAIILLVIGILNSIYYISRITNNKVQLKINNKGITLKNRFFSWNQINHINIDKVSTGKTSVEFLSLTTKADKDFEIEISELNVSGKKLKEIIKNYKNIS
;
A
#
# COMPACT_ATOMS: atom_id res chain seq x y z
N MET A 1 -3.58 33.49 -11.03
CA MET A 1 -3.11 32.62 -9.93
C MET A 1 -2.07 31.68 -10.52
N ASN A 2 -0.79 31.85 -10.17
CA ASN A 2 0.27 30.93 -10.57
C ASN A 2 0.03 29.58 -9.87
N ASN A 3 -0.48 28.60 -10.63
CA ASN A 3 -0.47 27.20 -10.19
C ASN A 3 0.98 26.71 -10.23
N GLU A 4 1.74 26.97 -9.18
CA GLU A 4 2.98 26.22 -8.95
C GLU A 4 2.60 24.74 -8.93
N LEU A 5 3.11 23.99 -9.90
CA LEU A 5 2.80 22.59 -10.13
C LEU A 5 3.41 21.76 -8.98
N LYS A 6 2.66 21.63 -7.89
CA LYS A 6 3.09 21.00 -6.64
C LYS A 6 3.30 19.50 -6.81
N GLU A 7 4.53 19.05 -6.66
CA GLU A 7 4.85 17.63 -6.60
C GLU A 7 4.30 17.00 -5.30
N TYR A 8 3.53 15.93 -5.42
CA TYR A 8 3.02 15.15 -4.29
C TYR A 8 3.73 13.81 -4.23
N ASN A 9 4.39 13.53 -3.10
CA ASN A 9 5.12 12.30 -2.84
C ASN A 9 4.50 11.55 -1.67
N PHE A 10 3.99 10.35 -1.93
CA PHE A 10 3.38 9.48 -0.94
C PHE A 10 4.27 8.26 -0.66
N LYS A 11 4.45 7.98 0.62
CA LYS A 11 5.25 6.86 1.13
C LYS A 11 4.34 5.90 1.88
N TYR A 12 4.90 4.77 2.32
CA TYR A 12 4.16 3.84 3.16
C TYR A 12 3.66 4.51 4.45
N SER A 13 2.45 4.15 4.86
CA SER A 13 1.82 4.61 6.09
C SER A 13 2.53 4.03 7.32
N LYS A 14 3.10 4.90 8.17
CA LYS A 14 3.81 4.49 9.39
C LYS A 14 2.89 3.89 10.46
N SER A 15 1.62 4.30 10.50
CA SER A 15 0.65 3.78 11.47
C SER A 15 0.25 2.34 11.18
N LEU A 16 0.07 2.00 9.90
CA LEU A 16 -0.20 0.62 9.46
C LEU A 16 0.98 -0.29 9.84
N LEU A 17 2.21 0.15 9.56
CA LEU A 17 3.44 -0.59 9.90
C LEU A 17 3.56 -0.85 11.42
N GLY A 18 3.14 0.10 12.26
CA GLY A 18 3.14 -0.06 13.71
C GLY A 18 2.13 -1.12 14.20
N PHE A 19 0.91 -1.12 13.65
CA PHE A 19 -0.11 -2.11 13.99
C PHE A 19 0.29 -3.52 13.54
N GLU A 20 0.81 -3.65 12.32
CA GLU A 20 1.31 -4.90 11.76
C GLU A 20 2.43 -5.53 12.62
N SER A 21 3.29 -4.70 13.23
CA SER A 21 4.36 -5.15 14.12
C SER A 21 3.84 -5.82 15.40
N ILE A 22 2.71 -5.36 15.95
CA ILE A 22 2.07 -5.96 17.13
C ILE A 22 1.57 -7.37 16.79
N PHE A 23 1.01 -7.55 15.59
CA PHE A 23 0.52 -8.85 15.13
C PHE A 23 1.66 -9.88 14.98
N VAL A 24 2.81 -9.45 14.48
CA VAL A 24 4.03 -10.28 14.41
C VAL A 24 4.47 -10.72 15.81
N LEU A 25 4.53 -9.80 16.76
CA LEU A 25 4.90 -10.09 18.15
C LEU A 25 3.92 -11.10 18.78
N ALA A 26 2.61 -10.88 18.61
CA ALA A 26 1.60 -11.81 19.09
C ALA A 26 1.75 -13.22 18.49
N THR A 27 2.10 -13.30 17.20
CA THR A 27 2.35 -14.58 16.50
C THR A 27 3.53 -15.33 17.12
N PHE A 28 4.64 -14.64 17.41
CA PHE A 28 5.80 -15.26 18.05
C PHE A 28 5.53 -15.71 19.48
N VAL A 29 4.79 -14.91 20.26
CA VAL A 29 4.37 -15.29 21.62
C VAL A 29 3.49 -16.55 21.59
N LEU A 30 2.52 -16.61 20.67
CA LEU A 30 1.65 -17.77 20.52
C LEU A 30 2.43 -19.01 20.05
N ALA A 31 3.34 -18.85 19.09
CA ALA A 31 4.21 -19.94 18.65
C ALA A 31 5.08 -20.48 19.80
N GLY A 32 5.67 -19.59 20.60
CA GLY A 32 6.44 -19.95 21.78
C GLY A 32 5.61 -20.71 22.81
N TYR A 33 4.39 -20.24 23.11
CA TYR A 33 3.46 -20.94 24.01
C TYR A 33 3.11 -22.35 23.51
N LEU A 34 2.73 -22.49 22.24
CA LEU A 34 2.34 -23.77 21.65
C LEU A 34 3.51 -24.75 21.50
N TYR A 35 4.75 -24.27 21.47
CA TYR A 35 5.93 -25.12 21.42
C TYR A 35 6.10 -25.95 22.69
N PHE A 36 5.71 -25.43 23.85
CA PHE A 36 5.78 -26.14 25.14
C PHE A 36 4.57 -27.06 25.38
N GLU A 37 3.54 -27.00 24.54
CA GLU A 37 2.43 -27.95 24.59
C GLU A 37 2.75 -29.27 23.86
N LYS A 38 2.56 -30.40 24.55
CA LYS A 38 2.94 -31.74 24.10
C LYS A 38 2.37 -32.17 22.74
N ASN A 39 1.25 -31.59 22.30
CA ASN A 39 0.57 -31.95 21.05
C ASN A 39 0.57 -30.83 19.99
N SER A 40 1.14 -29.67 20.29
CA SER A 40 0.99 -28.45 19.48
C SER A 40 2.28 -28.02 18.77
N VAL A 41 3.38 -28.78 18.93
CA VAL A 41 4.71 -28.46 18.35
C VAL A 41 4.66 -28.25 16.83
N ARG A 42 3.89 -29.06 16.09
CA ARG A 42 3.74 -28.88 14.64
C ARG A 42 3.09 -27.54 14.29
N LEU A 43 2.06 -27.13 15.04
CA LEU A 43 1.39 -25.84 14.87
C LEU A 43 2.32 -24.68 15.25
N ALA A 44 3.12 -24.85 16.32
CA ALA A 44 4.13 -23.88 16.73
C ALA A 44 5.16 -23.62 15.61
N ILE A 45 5.65 -24.67 14.94
CA ILE A 45 6.57 -24.54 13.81
C ILE A 45 5.92 -23.79 12.64
N ILE A 46 4.66 -24.11 12.29
CA ILE A 46 3.93 -23.42 11.22
C ILE A 46 3.77 -21.93 11.54
N LEU A 47 3.35 -21.60 12.77
CA LEU A 47 3.19 -20.22 13.22
C LEU A 47 4.52 -19.47 13.24
N LEU A 48 5.61 -20.15 13.61
CA LEU A 48 6.95 -19.57 13.60
C LEU A 48 7.40 -19.24 12.16
N VAL A 49 7.15 -20.12 11.19
CA VAL A 49 7.42 -19.83 9.78
C VAL A 49 6.58 -18.64 9.28
N ILE A 50 5.29 -18.60 9.62
CA ILE A 50 4.40 -17.48 9.28
C ILE A 50 4.92 -16.16 9.90
N GLY A 51 5.34 -16.20 11.16
CA GLY A 51 5.91 -15.05 11.87
C GLY A 51 7.18 -14.52 11.20
N ILE A 52 8.08 -15.42 10.76
CA ILE A 52 9.31 -15.07 10.04
C ILE A 52 8.99 -14.44 8.68
N LEU A 53 8.11 -15.04 7.88
CA LEU A 53 7.72 -14.52 6.57
C LEU A 53 7.10 -13.12 6.69
N ASN A 54 6.20 -12.93 7.65
CA ASN A 54 5.62 -11.63 7.96
C ASN A 54 6.70 -10.62 8.40
N SER A 55 7.63 -11.02 9.27
CA SER A 55 8.73 -10.16 9.72
C SER A 55 9.58 -9.67 8.54
N ILE A 56 9.95 -10.57 7.62
CA ILE A 56 10.70 -10.21 6.40
C ILE A 56 9.91 -9.22 5.56
N TYR A 57 8.63 -9.48 5.32
CA TYR A 57 7.74 -8.59 4.57
C TYR A 57 7.68 -7.19 5.21
N TYR A 58 7.47 -7.08 6.52
CA TYR A 58 7.38 -5.79 7.20
C TYR A 58 8.70 -5.04 7.28
N ILE A 59 9.81 -5.74 7.59
CA ILE A 59 11.15 -5.14 7.57
C ILE A 59 11.44 -4.56 6.18
N SER A 60 11.06 -5.27 5.11
CA SER A 60 11.22 -4.78 3.75
C SER A 60 10.41 -3.49 3.48
N ARG A 61 9.23 -3.33 4.08
CA ARG A 61 8.40 -2.11 3.94
C ARG A 61 8.90 -0.95 4.81
N ILE A 62 9.32 -1.22 6.05
CA ILE A 62 9.84 -0.20 6.99
C ILE A 62 11.16 0.39 6.48
N THR A 63 12.05 -0.47 5.97
CA THR A 63 13.33 -0.02 5.41
C THR A 63 13.17 0.67 4.06
N ASN A 64 12.05 0.45 3.37
CA ASN A 64 11.76 1.06 2.08
C ASN A 64 11.18 2.48 2.23
N ASN A 65 12.07 3.45 2.46
CA ASN A 65 11.74 4.88 2.47
C ASN A 65 11.39 5.47 1.08
N LYS A 66 11.30 4.64 0.05
CA LYS A 66 11.01 5.08 -1.32
C LYS A 66 9.58 5.59 -1.44
N VAL A 67 9.42 6.60 -2.28
CA VAL A 67 8.11 7.13 -2.69
C VAL A 67 7.41 6.03 -3.48
N GLN A 68 6.25 5.61 -2.99
CA GLN A 68 5.44 4.55 -3.61
C GLN A 68 4.49 5.11 -4.66
N LEU A 69 4.02 6.34 -4.44
CA LEU A 69 3.19 7.08 -5.37
C LEU A 69 3.69 8.53 -5.47
N LYS A 70 4.02 8.96 -6.67
CA LYS A 70 4.39 10.34 -6.98
C LYS A 70 3.43 10.89 -8.02
N ILE A 71 2.88 12.09 -7.78
CA ILE A 71 2.00 12.77 -8.73
C ILE A 71 2.60 14.14 -9.03
N ASN A 72 2.78 14.44 -10.31
CA ASN A 72 3.25 15.73 -10.78
C ASN A 72 2.60 16.10 -12.13
N ASN A 73 3.02 17.22 -12.71
CA ASN A 73 2.53 17.70 -14.00
C ASN A 73 2.84 16.78 -15.18
N LYS A 74 3.85 15.90 -15.08
CA LYS A 74 4.22 14.99 -16.16
C LYS A 74 3.41 13.69 -16.12
N GLY A 75 3.00 13.26 -14.94
CA GLY A 75 2.28 12.00 -14.78
C GLY A 75 2.24 11.48 -13.34
N ILE A 76 2.09 10.17 -13.25
CA ILE A 76 2.07 9.41 -11.99
C ILE A 76 3.22 8.41 -12.00
N THR A 77 4.01 8.36 -10.93
CA THR A 77 4.92 7.24 -10.68
C THR A 77 4.29 6.34 -9.63
N LEU A 78 4.16 5.04 -9.94
CA LEU A 78 3.63 4.03 -9.04
C LEU A 78 4.64 2.88 -8.91
N LYS A 79 5.03 2.53 -7.67
CA LYS A 79 5.99 1.43 -7.38
C LYS A 79 7.25 1.49 -8.27
N ASN A 80 7.84 2.69 -8.43
CA ASN A 80 8.99 3.02 -9.30
C ASN A 80 8.74 2.98 -10.83
N ARG A 81 7.50 2.80 -11.30
CA ARG A 81 7.17 2.91 -12.73
C ARG A 81 6.48 4.23 -13.01
N PHE A 82 7.02 5.00 -13.95
CA PHE A 82 6.43 6.27 -14.38
C PHE A 82 5.44 6.06 -15.53
N PHE A 83 4.28 6.70 -15.41
CA PHE A 83 3.21 6.74 -16.40
C PHE A 83 2.92 8.21 -16.70
N SER A 84 3.10 8.63 -17.95
CA SER A 84 2.71 9.99 -18.33
C SER A 84 1.18 10.12 -18.37
N TRP A 85 0.65 11.32 -18.15
CA TRP A 85 -0.80 11.56 -18.23
C TRP A 85 -1.38 11.12 -19.58
N ASN A 86 -0.62 11.31 -20.65
CA ASN A 86 -0.96 10.95 -22.02
C ASN A 86 -0.99 9.44 -22.28
N GLN A 87 -0.36 8.63 -21.42
CA GLN A 87 -0.39 7.15 -21.47
C GLN A 87 -1.53 6.56 -20.63
N ILE A 88 -2.11 7.35 -19.72
CA ILE A 88 -3.19 6.92 -18.83
C ILE A 88 -4.50 7.07 -19.58
N ASN A 89 -5.24 5.97 -19.70
CA ASN A 89 -6.58 5.95 -20.30
C ASN A 89 -7.62 6.21 -19.20
N HIS A 90 -7.55 5.42 -18.13
CA HIS A 90 -8.45 5.54 -16.99
C HIS A 90 -7.65 5.57 -15.69
N ILE A 91 -8.12 6.39 -14.75
CA ILE A 91 -7.65 6.42 -13.37
C ILE A 91 -8.86 6.52 -12.47
N ASN A 92 -8.95 5.61 -11.52
CA ASN A 92 -10.06 5.57 -10.60
C ASN A 92 -9.60 5.25 -9.18
N ILE A 93 -10.40 5.70 -8.21
CA ILE A 93 -10.27 5.28 -6.83
C ILE A 93 -11.52 4.47 -6.51
N ASP A 94 -11.33 3.16 -6.43
CA ASP A 94 -12.41 2.19 -6.21
C ASP A 94 -12.43 1.78 -4.75
N LYS A 95 -13.64 1.64 -4.20
CA LYS A 95 -13.85 1.17 -2.84
C LYS A 95 -14.42 -0.23 -2.89
N VAL A 96 -13.58 -1.22 -2.59
CA VAL A 96 -13.99 -2.63 -2.50
C VAL A 96 -14.46 -2.88 -1.07
N SER A 97 -15.73 -3.24 -0.91
CA SER A 97 -16.31 -3.55 0.39
C SER A 97 -16.58 -5.05 0.47
N THR A 98 -15.94 -5.72 1.43
CA THR A 98 -16.17 -7.13 1.74
C THR A 98 -16.73 -7.23 3.16
N GLY A 99 -18.03 -7.50 3.28
CA GLY A 99 -18.72 -7.55 4.58
C GLY A 99 -18.64 -6.22 5.34
N LYS A 100 -18.04 -6.23 6.55
CA LYS A 100 -17.87 -5.03 7.40
C LYS A 100 -16.59 -4.25 7.10
N THR A 101 -15.70 -4.78 6.26
CA THR A 101 -14.43 -4.15 5.92
C THR A 101 -14.52 -3.50 4.55
N SER A 102 -13.99 -2.28 4.43
CA SER A 102 -13.89 -1.58 3.16
C SER A 102 -12.47 -1.11 2.92
N VAL A 103 -11.96 -1.42 1.73
CA VAL A 103 -10.61 -1.09 1.29
C VAL A 103 -10.72 -0.20 0.06
N GLU A 104 -9.88 0.85 0.00
CA GLU A 104 -9.82 1.75 -1.14
C GLU A 104 -8.56 1.46 -1.96
N PHE A 105 -8.71 1.38 -3.27
CA PHE A 105 -7.64 1.11 -4.22
C PHE A 105 -7.53 2.24 -5.25
N LEU A 106 -6.30 2.58 -5.63
CA LEU A 106 -6.03 3.41 -6.80
C LEU A 106 -5.72 2.48 -7.97
N SER A 107 -6.58 2.53 -8.98
CA SER A 107 -6.49 1.74 -10.20
C SER A 107 -6.12 2.63 -11.38
N LEU A 108 -5.14 2.20 -12.18
CA LEU A 108 -4.65 2.90 -13.36
C LEU A 108 -4.63 1.95 -14.55
N THR A 109 -5.40 2.28 -15.57
CA THR A 109 -5.41 1.57 -16.86
C THR A 109 -4.69 2.42 -17.89
N THR A 110 -3.63 1.86 -18.47
CA THR A 110 -2.88 2.52 -19.55
C THR A 110 -3.57 2.33 -20.90
N LYS A 111 -3.21 3.14 -21.90
CA LYS A 111 -3.68 2.99 -23.29
C LYS A 111 -3.26 1.67 -23.96
N ALA A 112 -2.32 0.94 -23.36
CA ALA A 112 -1.91 -0.39 -23.79
C ALA A 112 -2.65 -1.51 -23.02
N ASP A 113 -3.78 -1.18 -22.39
CA ASP A 113 -4.63 -2.07 -21.57
C ASP A 113 -3.87 -2.82 -20.48
N LYS A 114 -2.84 -2.19 -19.90
CA LYS A 114 -2.20 -2.67 -18.67
C LYS A 114 -2.80 -1.97 -17.47
N ASP A 115 -3.25 -2.79 -16.51
CA ASP A 115 -3.80 -2.35 -15.24
C ASP A 115 -2.76 -2.38 -14.13
N PHE A 116 -2.77 -1.34 -13.31
CA PHE A 116 -1.91 -1.19 -12.15
C PHE A 116 -2.73 -0.76 -10.95
N GLU A 117 -2.47 -1.39 -9.81
CA GLU A 117 -3.23 -1.14 -8.59
C GLU A 117 -2.30 -0.94 -7.39
N ILE A 118 -2.73 -0.05 -6.51
CA ILE A 118 -2.18 0.10 -5.17
C ILE A 118 -3.30 0.34 -4.17
N GLU A 119 -3.22 -0.35 -3.04
CA GLU A 119 -4.12 -0.11 -1.92
C GLU A 119 -3.77 1.22 -1.24
N ILE A 120 -4.77 2.08 -1.04
CA ILE A 120 -4.56 3.43 -0.50
C ILE A 120 -4.23 3.38 1.00
N SER A 121 -4.70 2.36 1.72
CA SER A 121 -4.36 2.15 3.13
C SER A 121 -2.85 2.01 3.36
N GLU A 122 -2.13 1.50 2.36
CA GLU A 122 -0.68 1.37 2.39
C GLU A 122 0.01 2.73 2.30
N LEU A 123 -0.65 3.76 1.77
CA LEU A 123 -0.08 5.09 1.55
C LEU A 123 -0.38 6.04 2.71
N ASN A 124 0.50 7.01 2.92
CA ASN A 124 0.30 8.09 3.89
C ASN A 124 -0.68 9.19 3.41
N VAL A 125 -1.80 8.80 2.77
CA VAL A 125 -2.84 9.69 2.25
C VAL A 125 -4.20 9.01 2.26
N SER A 126 -5.28 9.78 2.47
CA SER A 126 -6.65 9.25 2.36
C SER A 126 -7.13 9.22 0.91
N GLY A 127 -8.04 8.30 0.57
CA GLY A 127 -8.60 8.22 -0.78
C GLY A 127 -9.28 9.50 -1.23
N LYS A 128 -9.99 10.19 -0.32
CA LYS A 128 -10.61 11.50 -0.61
C LYS A 128 -9.57 12.55 -1.02
N LYS A 129 -8.48 12.69 -0.25
CA LYS A 129 -7.42 13.66 -0.56
C LYS A 129 -6.69 13.29 -1.85
N LEU A 130 -6.46 12.01 -2.08
CA LEU A 130 -5.83 11.52 -3.31
C LEU A 130 -6.70 11.81 -4.54
N LYS A 131 -8.02 11.61 -4.43
CA LYS A 131 -9.00 11.92 -5.47
C LYS A 131 -9.00 13.41 -5.84
N GLU A 132 -8.94 14.30 -4.84
CA GLU A 132 -8.85 15.75 -5.06
C GLU A 132 -7.56 16.13 -5.80
N ILE A 133 -6.42 15.53 -5.41
CA ILE A 133 -5.13 15.78 -6.08
C ILE A 133 -5.17 15.31 -7.54
N ILE A 134 -5.63 14.10 -7.80
CA ILE A 134 -5.73 13.55 -9.17
C ILE A 134 -6.66 14.42 -10.04
N LYS A 135 -7.81 14.84 -9.50
CA LYS A 135 -8.77 15.68 -10.24
C LYS A 135 -8.15 17.01 -10.66
N ASN A 136 -7.34 17.63 -9.80
CA ASN A 136 -6.65 18.87 -10.13
C ASN A 136 -5.67 18.71 -11.28
N TYR A 137 -4.99 17.57 -11.39
CA TYR A 137 -4.06 17.30 -12.48
C TYR A 137 -4.74 16.91 -13.79
N LYS A 138 -5.83 16.12 -13.73
CA LYS A 138 -6.60 15.71 -14.92
C LYS A 138 -7.29 16.90 -15.61
N ASN A 139 -7.69 17.91 -14.85
CA ASN A 139 -8.31 19.12 -15.42
C ASN A 139 -7.30 20.08 -16.08
N ILE A 140 -6.00 19.82 -15.95
CA ILE A 140 -4.92 20.65 -16.52
C ILE A 140 -4.29 19.98 -17.76
N SER A 141 -4.45 18.66 -17.92
CA SER A 141 -3.93 17.84 -19.03
C SER A 141 -4.96 17.63 -20.13
#